data_AF-A0A969GCX5-F1
#
_entry.id   AF-A0A969GCX5-F1
#
_cell.length_a   1.000
_cell.length_b   1.000
_cell.length_c   1.000
_cell.angle_alpha   90.00
_cell.angle_beta   90.00
_cell.angle_gamma   90.00
#
_symmetry.space_group_name_H-M   'P 1'
#
loop_
_entity.id
_entity.type
_entity.pdbx_description
1 polymer ?
#
loop_
_entity_poly.entity_id
_entity_poly.type
_entity_poly.pdbx_seq_one_letter_code
_entity_poly.pdbx_strand_id
1 'polypeptide(L)' 'MLRIVTDGAADVLPEWAKEYGIDTIPVNILFGEKSYLQGVELDNEGFYKLVEESKRIPKNVSAFPSSIC' A
#
# COMPACT_ATOMS: atom_id res chain seq x y z
N MET A 1 -20.96 0.57 16.13
CA MET A 1 -20.74 -0.07 14.82
C MET A 1 -19.31 -0.58 14.81
N LEU A 2 -19.05 -1.84 14.43
CA LEU A 2 -17.70 -2.40 14.29
C LEU A 2 -17.23 -2.20 12.85
N ARG A 3 -15.98 -1.78 12.65
CA ARG A 3 -15.31 -1.67 11.35
C ARG A 3 -13.97 -2.38 11.43
N ILE A 4 -13.62 -3.13 10.38
CA ILE A 4 -12.33 -3.81 10.26
C ILE A 4 -11.51 -3.01 9.27
N VAL A 5 -10.32 -2.60 9.69
CA VAL A 5 -9.39 -1.85 8.87
C VAL A 5 -8.05 -2.58 8.90
N THR A 6 -7.40 -2.68 7.74
CA THR A 6 -6.06 -3.24 7.60
C THR A 6 -5.19 -2.36 6.71
N ASP A 7 -3.90 -2.65 6.62
CA ASP A 7 -2.99 -1.95 5.72
C ASP A 7 -2.68 -2.78 4.47
N GLY A 8 -2.04 -2.14 3.49
CA GLY A 8 -1.66 -2.78 2.22
C GLY A 8 -0.71 -3.97 2.36
N ALA A 9 -0.04 -4.17 3.51
CA ALA A 9 0.85 -5.32 3.72
C ALA A 9 0.09 -6.61 4.07
N ALA A 10 -1.22 -6.52 4.35
CA ALA A 10 -2.07 -7.69 4.56
C ALA A 10 -2.43 -8.42 3.26
N ASP A 11 -2.15 -7.83 2.09
CA ASP A 11 -2.39 -8.41 0.76
C ASP A 11 -3.80 -9.06 0.61
N VAL A 12 -4.81 -8.40 1.18
CA VAL A 12 -6.19 -8.88 1.15
C VAL A 12 -6.72 -8.88 -0.28
N LEU A 13 -7.29 -10.00 -0.70
CA LEU A 13 -7.96 -10.10 -2.00
C LEU A 13 -9.11 -9.10 -2.09
N PRO A 14 -9.28 -8.35 -3.22
CA PRO A 14 -10.35 -7.37 -3.36
C PRO A 14 -11.75 -7.95 -3.14
N GLU A 15 -11.94 -9.22 -3.49
CA GLU A 15 -13.17 -10.00 -3.30
C GLU A 15 -13.51 -10.13 -1.80
N TRP A 16 -12.50 -10.45 -0.98
CA TRP A 16 -12.65 -10.59 0.47
C TRP A 16 -12.84 -9.24 1.14
N ALA A 17 -12.13 -8.20 0.69
CA ALA A 17 -12.31 -6.86 1.22
C ALA A 17 -13.78 -6.40 1.07
N LYS A 18 -14.38 -6.70 -0.09
CA LYS A 18 -15.80 -6.43 -0.36
C LYS A 18 -16.75 -7.33 0.43
N GLU A 19 -16.47 -8.63 0.49
CA GLU A 19 -17.34 -9.62 1.16
C GLU A 19 -17.41 -9.39 2.68
N TYR A 20 -16.27 -9.11 3.31
CA TYR A 20 -16.15 -8.98 4.76
C TYR A 20 -16.19 -7.52 5.25
N GLY A 21 -16.30 -6.55 4.35
CA GLY A 21 -16.33 -5.12 4.69
C GLY A 21 -15.04 -4.65 5.36
N ILE A 22 -13.89 -5.07 4.79
CA ILE A 22 -12.56 -4.70 5.27
C ILE A 22 -12.09 -3.48 4.48
N ASP A 23 -11.83 -2.39 5.18
CA ASP A 23 -11.25 -1.18 4.61
C ASP A 23 -9.71 -1.33 4.61
N THR A 24 -9.05 -1.18 3.46
CA THR A 24 -7.58 -1.27 3.34
C THR A 24 -6.95 0.10 3.17
N ILE A 25 -5.99 0.44 4.02
CA ILE A 25 -5.24 1.70 3.96
C ILE A 25 -3.93 1.47 3.19
N PRO A 26 -3.65 2.25 2.13
CA PRO A 26 -2.41 2.12 1.39
C PRO A 26 -1.20 2.55 2.24
N VAL A 27 -0.08 1.88 2.05
CA VAL A 27 1.21 2.27 2.64
C VAL A 27 2.01 3.11 1.65
N ASN A 28 2.92 3.93 2.18
CA ASN A 28 3.80 4.74 1.35
C ASN A 28 5.06 3.96 0.98
N ILE A 29 5.36 3.90 -0.31
CA ILE A 29 6.58 3.37 -0.89
C ILE A 29 7.49 4.55 -1.24
N LEU A 30 8.60 4.68 -0.51
CA LEU A 30 9.62 5.69 -0.77
C LEU A 30 10.69 5.14 -1.72
N PHE A 31 10.91 5.87 -2.80
CA PHE A 31 11.91 5.61 -3.80
C PHE A 31 12.79 6.86 -4.01
N GLY A 32 13.93 6.91 -3.32
CA GLY A 32 14.76 8.11 -3.26
C GLY A 32 14.01 9.26 -2.56
N GLU A 33 13.70 10.31 -3.32
CA GLU A 33 12.96 11.49 -2.84
C GLU A 33 11.45 11.44 -3.18
N LYS A 34 11.01 10.41 -3.91
CA LYS A 34 9.60 10.24 -4.29
C LYS A 34 8.89 9.28 -3.33
N SER A 35 7.62 9.53 -3.09
CA SER A 35 6.71 8.63 -2.36
C SER A 35 5.56 8.24 -3.27
N TYR A 36 5.11 7.00 -3.16
CA TYR A 36 3.99 6.45 -3.90
C TYR A 36 3.04 5.74 -2.95
N LEU A 37 1.73 5.87 -3.15
CA LEU A 37 0.73 5.06 -2.46
C LEU A 37 0.63 3.67 -3.09
N GLN A 38 0.93 2.63 -2.32
CA GLN A 38 0.83 1.23 -2.75
C GLN A 38 -0.59 0.90 -3.23
N GLY A 39 -0.70 0.29 -4.40
CA GLY A 39 -1.97 -0.16 -4.99
C GLY A 39 -2.87 0.97 -5.50
N VAL A 40 -2.50 2.24 -5.31
CA VAL A 40 -3.24 3.42 -5.80
C VAL A 40 -2.44 4.15 -6.88
N GLU A 41 -1.19 4.50 -6.56
CA GLU A 41 -0.29 5.22 -7.47
C GLU A 41 0.78 4.29 -8.07
N LEU A 42 1.09 3.20 -7.37
CA LEU A 42 2.08 2.22 -7.78
C LEU A 42 1.53 0.81 -7.54
N ASP A 43 1.31 0.09 -8.62
CA ASP A 43 0.92 -1.33 -8.60
C ASP A 43 2.15 -2.24 -8.48
N ASN A 44 1.90 -3.54 -8.32
CA ASN A 44 2.97 -4.52 -8.11
C ASN A 44 3.93 -4.59 -9.31
N GLU A 45 3.39 -4.58 -10.54
CA GLU A 45 4.20 -4.63 -11.76
C GLU A 45 5.06 -3.37 -11.90
N GLY A 46 4.46 -2.19 -11.71
CA GLY A 46 5.16 -0.91 -11.71
C GLY A 46 6.22 -0.82 -10.62
N PHE A 47 5.96 -1.37 -9.43
CA PHE A 47 6.94 -1.44 -8.35
C PHE A 47 8.19 -2.24 -8.76
N TYR A 48 8.01 -3.46 -9.30
CA TYR A 48 9.15 -4.28 -9.70
C TYR A 48 9.93 -3.66 -10.86
N LYS A 49 9.23 -3.06 -11.82
CA LYS A 49 9.87 -2.32 -12.91
C LYS A 49 10.68 -1.14 -12.39
N LEU A 50 10.14 -0.37 -11.45
CA LEU A 50 10.83 0.75 -10.82
C LEU A 50 12.10 0.30 -10.07
N VAL A 51 12.05 -0.84 -9.39
CA VAL A 51 13.22 -1.45 -8.72
C VAL A 51 14.29 -1.83 -9.74
N GLU A 52 13.91 -2.48 -10.84
CA GLU A 52 14.83 -2.92 -11.88
C GLU A 52 15.52 -1.73 -12.59
N GLU A 53 14.75 -0.70 -12.95
CA GLU A 53 15.25 0.47 -13.67
C GLU A 53 16.14 1.36 -12.78
N SER A 54 15.74 1.58 -11.53
CA SER A 54 16.43 2.52 -10.65
C SER A 54 17.61 1.91 -9.89
N LYS A 55 17.65 0.58 -9.75
CA LYS A 55 18.63 -0.17 -8.94
C LYS A 55 18.78 0.34 -7.50
N ARG A 56 17.75 0.99 -6.95
CA ARG A 56 17.73 1.47 -5.56
C ARG A 56 16.88 0.56 -4.70
N ILE A 57 17.26 0.46 -3.43
CA ILE A 57 16.49 -0.29 -2.44
C ILE A 57 15.31 0.60 -2.00
N PRO A 58 14.05 0.19 -2.23
CA PRO A 58 12.89 0.91 -1.74
C PRO A 58 12.85 0.89 -0.21
N LYS A 59 12.23 1.91 0.37
CA LYS A 59 11.88 1.93 1.78
C LYS A 59 10.38 2.06 1.90
N ASN A 60 9.77 1.29 2.77
CA ASN A 60 8.36 1.44 3.13
C ASN A 60 8.23 2.26 4.41
N VAL A 61 7.21 3.12 4.46
CA VAL A 61 6.80 3.81 5.68
C VAL A 61 5.40 3.33 6.03
N SER A 62 5.23 2.91 7.28
CA SER A 62 3.95 2.43 7.80
C SER A 62 2.83 3.45 7.60
N ALA A 63 1.59 2.97 7.50
CA ALA A 63 0.42 3.84 7.44
C ALA A 63 0.41 4.82 8.62
N PHE A 64 0.07 6.09 8.36
CA PHE A 64 0.03 7.11 9.40
C PHE A 64 -1.27 7.01 10.21
N PRO A 65 -1.24 7.25 11.54
CA PRO A 65 -2.45 7.21 12.37
C PRO A 65 -3.57 8.14 11.90
N SER A 66 -3.23 9.26 11.25
CA SER A 66 -4.19 10.24 10.73
C SER A 66 -5.01 9.74 9.54
N SER A 67 -4.58 8.69 8.84
CA SER A 67 -5.33 8.08 7.74
C SER A 67 -6.44 7.14 8.20
N ILE A 68 -6.57 6.90 9.52
CA ILE A 68 -7.57 5.99 10.12
C ILE A 68 -8.77 6.77 10.70
N CYS A 69 -8.71 8.11 10.77
CA CYS A 69 -9.63 8.94 11.55
C CYS A 69 -10.75 9.59 10.74
#